data_AF-A0A969FEB9-F1
#
_entry.id   AF-A0A969FEB9-F1
#
_cell.length_a   1.000
_cell.length_b   1.000
_cell.length_c   1.000
_cell.angle_alpha   90.00
_cell.angle_beta   90.00
_cell.angle_gamma   90.00
#
_symmetry.space_group_name_H-M   'P 1'
#
loop_
_entity.id
_entity.type
_entity.pdbx_description
1 polymer ?
#
loop_
_entity_poly.entity_id
_entity_poly.type
_entity_poly.pdbx_seq_one_letter_code
_entity_poly.pdbx_strand_id
1 'polypeptide(L)'
;DDPQLSSERRKPKVPLQPVVTTDFSLIRYISHPEQQMNQRFLAEWVTHIDQWLRQGKQIYFFVHCPVEARSPANARHIQQLLEQHGAPVPILPWNAIAPSPSQLSLF
;
A
#
# COMPACT_ATOMS: atom_id res chain seq x y z
N ASP A 1 -1.59 -14.15 -19.38
CA ASP A 1 -2.59 -15.04 -18.79
C ASP A 1 -3.28 -14.37 -17.62
N ASP A 2 -4.55 -14.01 -17.77
CA ASP A 2 -5.35 -13.42 -16.70
C ASP A 2 -6.00 -14.56 -15.90
N PRO A 3 -5.57 -14.80 -14.64
CA PRO A 3 -6.03 -15.92 -13.82
C PRO A 3 -7.54 -15.83 -13.46
N GLN A 4 -8.24 -14.76 -13.83
CA GLN A 4 -9.68 -14.61 -13.63
C GLN A 4 -10.52 -14.98 -14.87
N LEU A 5 -9.91 -15.35 -15.99
CA LEU A 5 -10.63 -15.68 -17.23
C LEU A 5 -11.54 -16.93 -17.09
N SER A 6 -11.26 -17.86 -16.19
CA SER A 6 -12.12 -19.04 -15.94
C SER A 6 -12.90 -18.97 -14.62
N SER A 7 -12.77 -17.88 -13.85
CA SER A 7 -13.44 -17.77 -12.55
C SER A 7 -14.88 -17.32 -12.72
N GLU A 8 -15.84 -18.13 -12.27
CA GLU A 8 -17.28 -17.78 -12.24
C GLU A 8 -17.59 -16.59 -11.31
N ARG A 9 -16.65 -16.20 -10.44
CA ARG A 9 -16.78 -15.09 -9.49
C ARG A 9 -15.97 -13.87 -9.92
N ARG A 10 -16.10 -13.44 -11.18
CA ARG A 10 -15.46 -12.19 -11.62
C ARG A 10 -16.04 -11.01 -10.84
N LYS A 11 -15.15 -10.07 -10.48
CA LYS A 11 -15.58 -8.84 -9.80
C LYS A 11 -16.53 -8.09 -10.75
N PRO A 12 -17.71 -7.64 -10.27
CA PRO A 12 -18.65 -6.90 -11.10
C PRO A 12 -18.00 -5.62 -11.65
N LYS A 13 -18.33 -5.26 -12.89
CA LYS A 13 -17.83 -4.05 -13.58
C LYS A 13 -18.56 -2.80 -13.10
N VAL A 14 -18.44 -2.50 -11.81
CA VAL A 14 -18.99 -1.28 -11.19
C VAL A 14 -17.85 -0.34 -10.78
N PRO A 15 -18.06 0.99 -10.79
CA PRO A 15 -17.06 1.94 -10.32
C PRO A 15 -16.65 1.62 -8.88
N LEU A 16 -15.35 1.68 -8.60
CA LEU A 16 -14.86 1.61 -7.23
C LEU A 16 -15.19 2.95 -6.54
N GLN A 17 -15.97 2.91 -5.47
CA GLN A 17 -16.24 4.07 -4.62
C GLN A 17 -15.69 3.82 -3.22
N PRO A 18 -14.46 4.28 -2.94
CA PRO A 18 -13.90 4.13 -1.62
C PRO A 18 -14.53 5.17 -0.68
N VAL A 19 -15.40 4.72 0.22
CA VAL A 19 -16.06 5.55 1.24
C VAL A 19 -15.58 5.10 2.63
N VAL A 20 -15.16 6.06 3.45
CA VAL A 20 -14.80 5.82 4.84
C VAL A 20 -15.97 6.23 5.73
N THR A 21 -16.57 5.27 6.42
CA THR A 21 -17.76 5.47 7.26
C THR A 21 -17.44 5.61 8.76
N THR A 22 -16.18 5.43 9.14
CA THR A 22 -15.70 5.51 10.53
C THR A 22 -14.52 6.48 10.63
N ASP A 23 -13.91 6.64 11.80
CA ASP A 23 -12.77 7.54 11.99
C ASP A 23 -11.43 6.93 11.58
N PHE A 24 -11.46 5.68 11.10
CA PHE A 24 -10.29 4.99 10.57
C PHE A 24 -10.60 4.19 9.29
N SER A 25 -9.56 3.75 8.60
CA SER A 25 -9.66 2.86 7.44
C SER A 25 -8.54 1.81 7.47
N LEU A 26 -8.89 0.58 7.10
CA LEU A 26 -7.97 -0.54 6.93
C LEU A 26 -7.81 -0.82 5.44
N ILE A 27 -6.61 -0.58 4.92
CA ILE A 27 -6.31 -0.76 3.49
C ILE A 27 -5.32 -1.91 3.37
N ARG A 28 -5.70 -2.97 2.65
CA ARG A 28 -4.81 -4.06 2.26
C ARG A 28 -4.51 -3.96 0.78
N TYR A 29 -3.34 -3.46 0.45
CA TYR A 29 -2.87 -3.30 -0.92
C TYR A 29 -2.15 -4.57 -1.39
N ILE A 30 -2.70 -5.19 -2.45
CA ILE A 30 -2.10 -6.36 -3.09
C ILE A 30 -1.26 -5.87 -4.27
N SER A 31 0.05 -5.77 -4.07
CA SER A 31 0.97 -5.28 -5.07
C SER A 31 1.33 -6.36 -6.08
N HIS A 32 1.55 -5.96 -7.33
CA HIS A 32 2.15 -6.78 -8.36
C HIS A 32 3.67 -6.93 -8.12
N PRO A 33 4.28 -8.08 -8.47
CA PRO A 33 5.73 -8.25 -8.39
C PRO A 33 6.50 -7.19 -9.18
N GLU A 34 6.07 -6.87 -10.41
CA GLU A 34 6.62 -5.75 -11.19
C GLU A 34 6.13 -4.39 -10.67
N GLN A 35 7.07 -3.53 -10.29
CA GLN A 35 6.78 -2.22 -9.71
C GLN A 35 6.04 -1.28 -10.66
N GLN A 36 6.34 -1.34 -11.97
CA GLN A 36 5.71 -0.47 -12.97
C GLN A 36 4.19 -0.67 -13.03
N MET A 37 3.73 -1.91 -12.82
CA MET A 37 2.29 -2.22 -12.80
C MET A 37 1.57 -1.64 -11.58
N ASN A 38 2.30 -1.32 -10.51
CA ASN A 38 1.74 -0.73 -9.29
C ASN A 38 1.54 0.78 -9.39
N GLN A 39 2.33 1.48 -10.22
CA GLN A 39 2.42 2.95 -10.21
C GLN A 39 1.06 3.64 -10.32
N ARG A 40 0.26 3.28 -11.33
CA ARG A 40 -1.05 3.91 -11.56
C ARG A 40 -2.00 3.75 -10.38
N PHE A 41 -1.96 2.58 -9.73
CA PHE A 41 -2.85 2.27 -8.61
C PHE A 41 -2.37 2.92 -7.32
N LEU A 42 -1.05 2.97 -7.10
CA LEU A 42 -0.47 3.68 -5.96
C LEU A 42 -0.76 5.17 -6.04
N ALA A 43 -0.68 5.78 -7.22
CA ALA A 43 -1.03 7.19 -7.40
C ALA A 43 -2.49 7.48 -7.01
N GLU A 44 -3.42 6.64 -7.42
CA GLU A 44 -4.84 6.76 -7.03
C GLU A 44 -5.03 6.62 -5.51
N TRP A 45 -4.38 5.63 -4.89
CA TRP A 45 -4.43 5.45 -3.44
C TRP A 45 -3.82 6.61 -2.66
N VAL A 46 -2.73 7.21 -3.16
CA VAL A 46 -2.10 8.39 -2.53
C VAL A 46 -3.09 9.55 -2.47
N THR A 47 -3.87 9.80 -3.53
CA THR A 47 -4.90 10.83 -3.54
C THR A 47 -5.99 10.56 -2.49
N HIS A 48 -6.50 9.33 -2.41
CA HIS A 48 -7.52 8.97 -1.42
C HIS A 48 -7.01 9.07 0.02
N ILE A 49 -5.81 8.55 0.28
CA ILE A 49 -5.19 8.57 1.60
C ILE A 49 -4.95 10.01 2.05
N ASP A 50 -4.40 10.87 1.19
CA ASP A 50 -4.22 12.29 1.51
C ASP A 50 -5.55 12.96 1.90
N GLN A 51 -6.58 12.77 1.08
CA GLN A 51 -7.90 13.32 1.35
C GLN A 51 -8.45 12.88 2.71
N TRP A 52 -8.37 11.59 3.04
CA TRP A 52 -8.87 11.07 4.30
C TRP A 52 -8.04 11.50 5.50
N LEU A 53 -6.72 11.53 5.39
CA LEU A 53 -5.86 12.01 6.46
C LEU A 53 -6.14 13.49 6.78
N ARG A 54 -6.36 14.33 5.75
CA ARG A 54 -6.77 15.74 5.94
C ARG A 54 -8.15 15.90 6.58
N GLN A 55 -9.03 14.92 6.40
CA GLN A 55 -10.32 14.83 7.09
C GLN A 55 -10.20 14.29 8.53
N GLY A 56 -8.98 14.08 9.03
CA GLY A 56 -8.72 13.56 10.38
C GLY A 56 -8.92 12.05 10.51
N LYS A 57 -9.02 11.31 9.41
CA LYS A 57 -9.18 9.85 9.43
C LYS A 57 -7.84 9.17 9.66
N GLN A 58 -7.84 8.13 10.49
CA GLN A 58 -6.67 7.29 10.73
C GLN A 58 -6.56 6.21 9.67
N ILE A 59 -5.38 6.04 9.07
CA ILE A 59 -5.18 5.06 8.00
C ILE A 59 -4.21 3.97 8.46
N TYR A 60 -4.65 2.72 8.39
CA TYR A 60 -3.83 1.53 8.58
C TYR A 60 -3.60 0.88 7.21
N PHE A 61 -2.38 0.96 6.70
CA PHE A 61 -2.03 0.50 5.36
C PHE A 61 -1.10 -0.71 5.40
N PHE A 62 -1.56 -1.83 4.85
CA PHE A 62 -0.82 -3.09 4.76
C PHE A 62 -0.50 -3.42 3.31
N VAL A 63 0.73 -3.85 3.04
CA VAL A 63 1.17 -4.26 1.71
C VAL A 63 1.46 -5.74 1.69
N HIS A 64 0.91 -6.44 0.68
CA HIS A 64 1.24 -7.82 0.38
C HIS A 64 1.60 -7.96 -1.10
N CYS A 65 2.72 -8.61 -1.39
CA CYS A 65 3.14 -8.99 -2.73
C CYS A 65 3.17 -10.51 -2.85
N PRO A 66 2.74 -11.11 -3.98
CA PRO A 66 2.91 -12.55 -4.23
C PRO A 66 4.37 -13.01 -4.08
N VAL A 67 5.33 -12.13 -4.40
CA VAL A 67 6.74 -12.29 -4.04
C VAL A 67 6.98 -11.50 -2.75
N GLU A 68 6.83 -12.16 -1.61
CA GLU A 68 6.76 -11.52 -0.29
C GLU A 68 8.00 -10.66 0.04
N ALA A 69 9.19 -11.04 -0.45
CA ALA A 69 10.41 -10.25 -0.31
C ALA A 69 10.29 -8.82 -0.88
N ARG A 70 9.33 -8.55 -1.77
CA ARG A 70 9.06 -7.22 -2.33
C ARG A 70 8.09 -6.39 -1.48
N SER A 71 7.31 -6.99 -0.56
CA SER A 71 6.33 -6.27 0.26
C SER A 71 6.95 -5.10 1.04
N PRO A 72 8.13 -5.24 1.70
CA PRO A 72 8.74 -4.13 2.43
C PRO A 72 9.15 -2.98 1.52
N ALA A 73 9.70 -3.27 0.33
CA ALA A 73 10.08 -2.25 -0.63
C ALA A 73 8.85 -1.49 -1.17
N ASN A 74 7.76 -2.19 -1.44
CA ASN A 74 6.50 -1.58 -1.88
C ASN A 74 5.85 -0.72 -0.78
N ALA A 75 5.93 -1.15 0.49
CA ALA A 75 5.52 -0.33 1.63
C ALA A 75 6.37 0.94 1.76
N ARG A 76 7.68 0.82 1.51
CA ARG A 76 8.56 1.99 1.47
C ARG A 76 8.19 2.96 0.36
N HIS A 77 7.87 2.41 -0.80
CA HIS A 77 7.55 3.20 -1.97
C HIS A 77 6.27 4.05 -1.78
N ILE A 78 5.20 3.49 -1.20
CA ILE A 78 3.98 4.28 -0.99
C ILE A 78 4.18 5.41 0.02
N GLN A 79 4.95 5.20 1.09
CA GLN A 79 5.32 6.27 2.03
C GLN A 79 6.05 7.40 1.30
N GLN A 80 7.03 7.08 0.44
CA GLN A 80 7.75 8.10 -0.34
C GLN A 80 6.79 8.88 -1.25
N LEU A 81 5.82 8.21 -1.87
CA LEU A 81 4.82 8.88 -2.70
C LEU A 81 3.90 9.79 -1.86
N LEU A 82 3.52 9.37 -0.65
CA LEU A 82 2.72 10.19 0.28
C LEU A 82 3.50 11.43 0.74
N GLU A 83 4.78 11.27 1.08
CA GLU A 83 5.67 12.38 1.44
C GLU A 83 5.86 13.35 0.26
N GLN A 84 6.12 12.84 -0.94
CA GLN A 84 6.26 13.65 -2.17
C GLN A 84 4.97 14.38 -2.54
N HIS A 85 3.81 13.77 -2.29
CA HIS A 85 2.50 14.38 -2.49
C HIS A 85 2.17 15.43 -1.42
N GLY A 86 2.94 15.52 -0.33
CA GLY A 86 2.68 16.43 0.78
C GLY A 86 1.52 15.99 1.68
N ALA A 87 1.21 14.68 1.69
CA ALA A 87 0.24 14.12 2.61
C ALA A 87 0.70 14.29 4.06
N PRO A 88 -0.21 14.47 5.03
CA PRO A 88 0.15 14.67 6.43
C PRO A 88 0.52 13.33 7.10
N VAL A 89 1.59 12.71 6.61
CA VAL A 89 2.18 11.49 7.15
C VAL A 89 3.42 11.80 7.98
N PRO A 90 3.69 11.06 9.06
CA PRO A 90 4.93 11.21 9.79
C PRO A 90 6.11 10.73 8.93
N ILE A 91 7.26 11.39 9.07
CA ILE A 91 8.52 10.91 8.49
C ILE A 91 8.88 9.60 9.17
N LEU A 92 9.14 8.56 8.39
CA LEU A 92 9.52 7.25 8.93
C LEU A 92 11.05 7.13 9.02
N PRO A 93 11.59 6.52 10.09
CA PRO A 93 13.03 6.48 10.36
C PRO A 93 13.79 5.48 9.48
N TRP A 94 13.20 4.96 8.41
CA TRP A 94 13.75 3.83 7.64
C TRP A 94 15.14 4.07 7.04
N ASN A 95 15.48 5.33 6.74
CA ASN A 95 16.81 5.70 6.23
C ASN A 95 17.84 5.92 7.35
N ALA A 96 17.39 6.04 8.60
CA ALA A 96 18.23 6.26 9.77
C ALA A 96 18.48 4.98 10.59
N ILE A 97 17.81 3.87 10.24
CA ILE A 97 18.01 2.58 10.89
C ILE A 97 19.16 1.84 10.19
N ALA A 98 20.14 1.37 10.97
CA ALA A 98 21.25 0.60 10.44
C ALA A 98 20.74 -0.63 9.66
N PRO A 99 21.23 -0.88 8.44
CA PRO A 99 20.78 -2.02 7.66
C PRO A 99 21.30 -3.31 8.30
N SER A 100 20.36 -4.15 8.71
CA SER A 100 20.52 -5.54 9.16
C SER A 100 20.82 -5.73 10.65
N PRO A 101 19.78 -5.94 11.50
CA PRO A 101 19.99 -6.84 12.63
C PRO A 101 20.41 -8.21 12.07
N SER A 102 21.52 -8.77 12.56
CA SER A 102 21.82 -10.18 12.31
C SER A 102 20.68 -11.00 12.91
N GLN A 103 19.99 -11.79 12.09
CA GLN A 103 19.05 -12.77 12.61
C GLN A 103 19.84 -13.70 13.53
N LEU A 104 19.52 -13.67 14.82
CA LEU A 104 20.10 -14.62 15.77
C LEU A 104 19.75 -16.03 15.28
N SER A 105 20.73 -16.92 15.26
CA SER A 105 20.46 -18.30 14.93
C SER A 105 19.47 -18.86 15.96
N LEU A 106 18.52 -19.66 15.49
CA LEU A 106 17.62 -20.40 16.37
C LEU A 106 18.30 -21.62 17.03
N PHE A 107 19.63 -21.75 16.87
CA PHE A 107 20.50 -22.79 17.43
C PHE A 107 21.89 -22.23 17.72
#